data_AF-A0A347TKS8-F1
#
_entry.id   AF-A0A347TKS8-F1
#
_cell.length_a   1.000
_cell.length_b   1.000
_cell.length_c   1.000
_cell.angle_alpha   90.00
_cell.angle_beta   90.00
_cell.angle_gamma   90.00
#
_symmetry.space_group_name_H-M   'P 1'
#
loop_
_entity.id
_entity.type
_entity.pdbx_description
1 polymer ?
#
loop_
_entity_poly.entity_id
_entity_poly.type
_entity_poly.pdbx_seq_one_letter_code
_entity_poly.pdbx_strand_id
1 'polypeptide(L)'
;MRITLTHKELHELQKLCLENDKQELFNKLSHEEHKSIKSRTVKKTKATQKATKVRQDTARKKIESTVNMMRLFNQKITVYSVAKEAQVSYNTANKYKEYIQRNAH
;
A
#
# COMPACT_ATOMS: atom_id res chain seq x y z
N MET A 1 -10.03 -11.68 7.28
CA MET A 1 -10.39 -10.84 6.11
C MET A 1 -10.82 -9.48 6.63
N ARG A 2 -10.33 -8.35 6.09
CA ARG A 2 -10.72 -6.99 6.52
C ARG A 2 -11.59 -6.36 5.45
N ILE A 3 -12.81 -5.97 5.81
CA ILE A 3 -13.72 -5.24 4.92
C ILE A 3 -13.41 -3.75 5.05
N THR A 4 -13.21 -3.06 3.94
CA THR A 4 -13.00 -1.61 3.88
C THR A 4 -14.21 -0.96 3.25
N LEU A 5 -14.85 -0.05 3.98
CA LEU A 5 -15.99 0.72 3.50
C LEU A 5 -15.55 2.13 3.11
N THR A 6 -16.05 2.62 1.99
CA THR A 6 -16.02 4.04 1.65
C THR A 6 -16.95 4.83 2.58
N HIS A 7 -16.77 6.15 2.64
CA HIS A 7 -17.65 7.01 3.43
C HIS A 7 -19.11 6.94 2.95
N LYS A 8 -19.33 6.80 1.64
CA LYS A 8 -20.67 6.65 1.06
C LYS A 8 -21.34 5.34 1.50
N GLU A 9 -20.64 4.22 1.39
CA GLU A 9 -21.16 2.90 1.81
C GLU A 9 -21.44 2.87 3.32
N LEU A 10 -20.59 3.50 4.13
CA LEU A 10 -20.81 3.61 5.57
C LEU A 10 -22.06 4.43 5.89
N HIS A 11 -22.27 5.55 5.19
CA HIS A 11 -23.44 6.39 5.36
C HIS A 11 -24.74 5.67 4.94
N GLU A 12 -24.73 4.95 3.81
CA GLU A 12 -25.85 4.11 3.38
C GLU A 12 -26.18 3.04 4.44
N LEU A 13 -25.16 2.42 5.02
CA LEU A 13 -25.33 1.40 6.06
C LEU A 13 -25.86 2.00 7.36
N GLN A 14 -25.42 3.19 7.75
CA GLN A 14 -26.00 3.94 8.88
C GLN A 14 -27.48 4.26 8.64
N LYS A 15 -27.86 4.69 7.43
CA LYS A 15 -29.26 4.96 7.07
C LYS A 15 -30.12 3.70 7.18
N LEU A 16 -29.65 2.57 6.65
CA LEU A 16 -30.32 1.28 6.78
C LEU A 16 -30.50 0.86 8.24
N CYS A 17 -29.55 1.17 9.12
CA CYS A 17 -29.70 0.88 10.55
C CYS A 17 -30.86 1.66 11.16
N LEU A 18 -31.06 2.93 10.79
CA LEU A 18 -32.18 3.74 11.27
C LEU A 18 -33.51 3.25 10.69
N GLU A 19 -33.55 2.89 9.41
CA GLU A 19 -34.75 2.37 8.72
C GLU A 19 -35.24 1.02 9.30
N ASN A 20 -34.37 0.29 10.01
CA ASN A 20 -34.66 -1.02 10.60
C ASN A 20 -34.65 -0.99 12.15
N ASP A 21 -34.80 0.20 12.76
CA ASP A 21 -34.84 0.41 14.21
C ASP A 21 -33.60 -0.11 14.98
N LYS A 22 -32.45 -0.22 14.31
CA LYS A 22 -31.17 -0.69 14.89
C LYS A 22 -30.37 0.48 15.47
N GLN A 23 -30.95 1.21 16.41
CA GLN A 23 -30.34 2.41 17.00
C GLN A 23 -28.97 2.14 17.64
N GLU A 24 -28.81 1.01 18.32
CA GLU A 24 -27.53 0.64 18.95
C GLU A 24 -26.42 0.48 17.90
N LEU A 25 -26.73 -0.16 16.77
CA LEU A 25 -25.78 -0.39 15.69
C LEU A 25 -25.39 0.93 15.01
N PHE A 26 -26.37 1.79 14.75
CA PHE A 26 -26.12 3.15 14.25
C PHE A 26 -25.14 3.90 15.17
N ASN A 27 -25.40 3.91 16.48
CA ASN A 27 -24.55 4.60 17.45
C ASN A 27 -23.10 4.07 17.45
N LYS A 28 -22.92 2.75 17.38
CA LYS A 28 -21.59 2.11 17.30
C LYS A 28 -20.85 2.50 16.02
N LEU A 29 -21.53 2.49 14.88
CA LEU A 29 -20.94 2.85 13.58
C LEU A 29 -20.52 4.32 13.56
N SER A 30 -21.38 5.23 14.01
CA SER A 30 -21.09 6.66 14.10
C SER A 30 -19.94 6.95 15.08
N HIS A 31 -19.86 6.22 16.19
CA HIS A 31 -18.73 6.31 17.11
C HIS A 31 -17.40 5.90 16.45
N GLU A 32 -17.36 4.75 15.78
CA GLU A 32 -16.16 4.26 15.10
C GLU A 32 -15.76 5.15 13.91
N GLU A 33 -16.73 5.75 13.20
CA GLU A 33 -16.47 6.77 12.18
C GLU A 33 -15.77 8.00 12.77
N HIS A 34 -16.34 8.57 13.82
CA HIS A 34 -15.75 9.73 14.52
C HIS A 34 -14.36 9.42 15.05
N LYS A 35 -14.16 8.25 15.63
CA LYS A 35 -12.86 7.78 16.13
C LYS A 35 -11.85 7.62 14.99
N SER A 36 -12.26 7.05 13.85
CA SER A 36 -11.43 6.92 12.65
C SER A 36 -10.99 8.29 12.13
N ILE A 37 -11.92 9.23 11.98
CA ILE A 37 -11.63 10.60 11.54
C ILE A 37 -10.65 11.28 12.50
N LYS A 38 -10.93 11.26 13.81
CA LYS A 38 -10.05 11.86 14.84
C LYS A 38 -8.66 11.22 14.87
N SER A 39 -8.55 9.92 14.56
CA SER A 39 -7.26 9.22 14.53
C SER A 39 -6.33 9.72 13.43
N ARG A 40 -6.87 10.29 12.34
CA ARG A 40 -6.14 10.73 11.14
C ARG A 40 -5.63 12.16 11.26
N THR A 41 -4.74 12.40 12.23
CA THR A 41 -4.16 13.73 12.41
C THR A 41 -3.16 14.08 11.29
N VAL A 42 -2.99 15.38 11.01
CA VAL A 42 -2.01 15.87 10.03
C VAL A 42 -0.60 15.36 10.34
N LYS A 43 -0.21 15.35 11.63
CA LYS A 43 1.09 14.84 12.08
C LYS A 43 1.26 13.35 11.75
N LYS A 44 0.27 12.52 12.08
CA LYS A 44 0.29 11.07 11.78
C LYS A 44 0.32 10.81 10.28
N THR A 45 -0.48 11.54 9.51
CA THR A 45 -0.52 11.42 8.04
C THR A 45 0.85 11.76 7.43
N LYS A 46 1.47 12.88 7.82
CA LYS A 46 2.82 13.27 7.37
C LYS A 46 3.87 12.22 7.75
N ALA A 47 3.83 11.69 8.96
CA ALA A 47 4.76 10.66 9.42
C ALA A 47 4.61 9.37 8.60
N THR A 48 3.38 8.90 8.36
CA THR A 48 3.11 7.72 7.52
C THR A 48 3.57 7.93 6.08
N GLN A 49 3.31 9.11 5.50
CA GLN A 49 3.79 9.46 4.15
C GLN A 49 5.32 9.41 4.07
N LYS A 50 6.02 10.02 5.05
CA LYS A 50 7.48 10.01 5.12
C LYS A 50 8.01 8.57 5.23
N ALA A 51 7.46 7.77 6.15
CA ALA A 51 7.87 6.37 6.31
C ALA A 51 7.58 5.50 5.08
N THR A 52 6.50 5.80 4.35
CA THR A 52 6.15 5.12 3.10
C THR A 52 7.13 5.50 1.99
N LYS A 53 7.44 6.80 1.85
CA LYS A 53 8.41 7.31 0.88
C LYS A 53 9.79 6.69 1.11
N VAL A 54 10.28 6.69 2.36
CA VAL A 54 11.56 6.05 2.72
C VAL A 54 11.56 4.57 2.32
N ARG A 55 10.50 3.82 2.63
CA ARG A 55 10.39 2.40 2.23
C ARG A 55 10.41 2.20 0.71
N GLN A 56 9.70 3.06 -0.03
CA GLN A 56 9.71 3.03 -1.50
C GLN A 56 11.09 3.38 -2.07
N ASP A 57 11.76 4.37 -1.50
CA ASP A 57 13.09 4.80 -1.94
C ASP A 57 14.14 3.73 -1.66
N THR A 58 14.09 3.07 -0.51
CA THR A 58 14.96 1.93 -0.19
C THR A 58 14.74 0.77 -1.17
N ALA A 59 13.49 0.41 -1.45
CA ALA A 59 13.18 -0.65 -2.41
C ALA A 59 13.67 -0.31 -3.83
N ARG A 60 13.45 0.92 -4.26
CA ARG A 60 13.92 1.42 -5.57
C ARG A 60 15.44 1.32 -5.68
N LYS A 61 16.18 1.84 -4.68
CA LYS A 61 17.65 1.80 -4.67
C LYS A 61 18.19 0.37 -4.73
N LYS A 62 17.59 -0.55 -3.96
CA LYS A 62 17.97 -1.98 -4.01
C LYS A 62 17.78 -2.55 -5.41
N ILE A 63 16.63 -2.31 -6.03
CA ILE A 63 16.32 -2.79 -7.38
C ILE A 63 17.29 -2.20 -8.41
N GLU A 64 17.53 -0.89 -8.38
CA GLU A 64 18.46 -0.20 -9.29
C GLU A 64 19.89 -0.75 -9.15
N SER A 65 20.40 -0.87 -7.92
CA SER A 65 21.73 -1.45 -7.67
C SER A 65 21.82 -2.89 -8.15
N THR A 66 20.82 -3.73 -7.86
CA THR A 66 20.79 -5.12 -8.32
C THR A 66 20.76 -5.22 -9.84
N VAL A 67 19.90 -4.45 -10.52
CA VAL A 67 19.83 -4.43 -11.99
C VAL A 67 21.19 -4.05 -12.59
N ASN A 68 21.85 -3.03 -12.03
CA ASN A 68 23.18 -2.62 -12.50
C ASN A 68 24.23 -3.72 -12.30
N MET A 69 24.22 -4.42 -11.16
CA MET A 69 25.12 -5.53 -10.90
C MET A 69 24.87 -6.71 -11.85
N MET A 70 23.60 -7.07 -12.04
CA MET A 70 23.23 -8.13 -12.97
C MET A 70 23.64 -7.81 -14.41
N ARG A 71 23.50 -6.54 -14.83
CA ARG A 71 23.97 -6.07 -16.13
C ARG A 71 25.49 -6.19 -16.25
N LEU A 72 26.24 -5.78 -15.23
CA LEU A 72 27.71 -5.88 -15.21
C LEU A 72 28.19 -7.33 -15.39
N PHE A 73 27.47 -8.29 -14.83
CA PHE A 73 27.79 -9.72 -14.92
C PHE A 73 27.10 -10.43 -16.10
N ASN A 74 26.48 -9.70 -17.04
CA ASN A 74 25.71 -10.27 -18.16
C ASN A 74 24.67 -11.33 -17.72
N GLN A 75 24.07 -11.15 -16.55
CA GLN A 75 23.06 -12.03 -16.02
C GLN A 75 21.69 -11.73 -16.63
N LYS A 76 20.83 -12.75 -16.67
CA LYS A 76 19.45 -12.59 -17.17
C LYS A 76 18.62 -11.72 -16.22
N ILE A 77 18.29 -10.52 -16.67
CA ILE A 77 17.45 -9.57 -15.93
C ILE A 77 15.98 -9.84 -16.20
N THR A 78 15.26 -10.27 -15.16
CA THR A 78 13.81 -10.48 -15.15
C THR A 78 13.26 -9.99 -13.81
N VAL A 79 11.95 -9.72 -13.73
CA VAL A 79 11.32 -9.33 -12.45
C VAL A 79 11.60 -10.35 -11.35
N TYR A 80 11.56 -11.65 -11.69
CA TYR A 80 11.83 -12.73 -10.76
C TYR A 80 13.29 -12.77 -10.30
N SER A 81 14.24 -12.74 -11.24
CA SER A 81 15.67 -12.78 -10.91
C SER A 81 16.11 -11.56 -10.12
N VAL A 82 15.62 -10.37 -10.47
CA VAL A 82 15.86 -9.14 -9.70
C VAL A 82 15.24 -9.23 -8.30
N ALA A 83 14.02 -9.76 -8.15
CA ALA A 83 13.41 -9.93 -6.83
C ALA A 83 14.25 -10.84 -5.92
N LYS A 84 14.73 -11.96 -6.47
CA LYS A 84 15.58 -12.92 -5.77
C LYS A 84 16.91 -12.29 -5.36
N GLU A 85 17.58 -11.62 -6.29
CA GLU A 85 18.92 -11.04 -6.05
C GLU A 85 18.86 -9.80 -5.13
N ALA A 86 17.84 -8.94 -5.29
CA ALA A 86 17.64 -7.78 -4.43
C ALA A 86 17.08 -8.11 -3.04
N GLN A 87 16.76 -9.39 -2.79
CA GLN A 87 16.12 -9.87 -1.55
C GLN A 87 14.84 -9.08 -1.22
N VAL A 88 13.98 -8.91 -2.22
CA VAL A 88 12.66 -8.26 -2.10
C VAL A 88 11.56 -9.20 -2.56
N SER A 89 10.34 -8.99 -2.07
CA SER A 89 9.20 -9.79 -2.56
C SER A 89 8.94 -9.53 -4.04
N TYR A 90 8.45 -10.56 -4.74
CA TYR A 90 8.08 -10.45 -6.15
C TYR A 90 7.14 -9.26 -6.41
N ASN A 91 6.13 -9.06 -5.56
CA ASN A 91 5.20 -7.93 -5.69
C ASN A 91 5.89 -6.57 -5.56
N THR A 92 6.95 -6.47 -4.76
CA THR A 92 7.75 -5.24 -4.66
C THR A 92 8.53 -5.00 -5.94
N ALA A 93 9.21 -6.01 -6.48
CA ALA A 93 9.92 -5.90 -7.75
C ALA A 93 8.97 -5.64 -8.93
N ASN A 94 7.80 -6.27 -8.95
CA ASN A 94 6.80 -6.13 -10.01
C ASN A 94 6.23 -4.71 -10.11
N LYS A 95 6.21 -3.94 -9.01
CA LYS A 95 5.89 -2.49 -9.06
C LYS A 95 6.88 -1.68 -9.91
N TYR A 96 8.10 -2.19 -10.12
CA TYR A 96 9.15 -1.57 -10.93
C TYR A 96 9.41 -2.35 -12.22
N LYS A 97 8.44 -3.17 -12.68
CA LYS A 97 8.56 -4.02 -13.86
C LYS A 97 9.02 -3.25 -15.10
N GLU A 98 8.45 -2.08 -15.37
CA GLU A 98 8.82 -1.26 -16.53
C GLU A 98 10.28 -0.80 -16.50
N TYR A 99 10.81 -0.47 -15.32
CA TYR A 99 12.22 -0.14 -15.15
C TYR A 99 13.10 -1.37 -15.39
N ILE A 100 12.74 -2.51 -14.83
CA ILE A 100 13.49 -3.77 -14.97
C ILE A 100 13.51 -4.21 -16.44
N GLN A 101 12.37 -4.17 -17.12
CA GLN A 101 12.26 -4.59 -18.53
C GLN A 101 13.04 -3.70 -19.47
N ARG A 102 13.02 -2.37 -19.26
CA ARG A 102 13.86 -1.43 -20.04
C ARG A 102 15.36 -1.70 -19.90
N ASN A 103 15.78 -2.32 -18.80
CA ASN A 103 17.19 -2.63 -18.53
C ASN A 103 17.54 -4.11 -18.75
N ALA A 104 16.61 -4.90 -19.32
CA ALA A 104 16.84 -6.32 -19.58
C ALA A 104 17.59 -6.60 -20.90
N HIS A 105 17.89 -5.54 -21.65
CA HIS A 105 18.67 -5.54 -22.89
C HIS A 105 20.06 -4.95 -22.64
#